data_AF-A0A8B8MJI8-F1
#
_entry.id   AF-A0A8B8MJI8-F1
#
_cell.length_a   1.000
_cell.length_b   1.000
_cell.length_c   1.000
_cell.angle_alpha   90.00
_cell.angle_beta   90.00
_cell.angle_gamma   90.00
#
_symmetry.space_group_name_H-M   'P 1'
#
loop_
_entity.id
_entity.type
_entity.pdbx_description
1 polymer ?
#
loop_
_entity_poly.entity_id
_entity_poly.type
_entity_poly.pdbx_seq_one_letter_code
_entity_poly.pdbx_strand_id
1 'polypeptide(L)'
;MTLDSNYLRGTMAAVLSVLQHSTCPENVEFHFLWARFEPQVFLSIRSTFPYLKFKIYRFESNRVRGKISKSIRQALDQPLNYARIYLSDLLPGYVKRVIYLDSDIVVVDDIANLWEVDLEGKVLAAPEYCHANFTAYFTDLFWSDPELSRTFEGRNPCYFNTGVMVMDVEKWREGKYTQKVEDWMAVQKQKRIYHLGSLPPFLLVLAGELKSVDHRWNQHGLGGDNLEGKCRNLHPGPISLLHWSGKGKPWLRLDSRRPCSVDHLWAPYDLYRPSTHSLEE
;
A
#
# COMPACT_ATOMS: atom_id res chain seq x y z
N MET A 1 -0.28 -8.28 -1.51
CA MET A 1 -1.38 -7.29 -1.66
C MET A 1 -2.49 -7.61 -0.67
N THR A 2 -3.23 -6.62 -0.18
CA THR A 2 -4.48 -6.86 0.54
C THR A 2 -5.63 -7.08 -0.43
N LEU A 3 -6.59 -7.94 -0.08
CA LEU A 3 -7.66 -8.39 -0.94
C LEU A 3 -9.00 -8.34 -0.21
N ASP A 4 -9.94 -7.58 -0.75
CA ASP A 4 -11.35 -7.54 -0.35
C ASP A 4 -12.24 -7.26 -1.57
N SER A 5 -13.55 -7.51 -1.44
CA SER A 5 -14.50 -7.34 -2.54
C SER A 5 -14.56 -5.92 -3.11
N ASN A 6 -14.37 -4.88 -2.27
CA ASN A 6 -14.50 -3.49 -2.70
C ASN A 6 -13.30 -3.05 -3.55
N TYR A 7 -12.15 -3.67 -3.32
CA TYR A 7 -10.90 -3.41 -4.04
C TYR A 7 -10.53 -4.51 -5.04
N LEU A 8 -11.42 -5.49 -5.28
CA LEU A 8 -11.16 -6.57 -6.25
C LEU A 8 -10.85 -6.00 -7.64
N ARG A 9 -11.66 -5.07 -8.15
CA ARG A 9 -11.46 -4.47 -9.47
C ARG A 9 -10.08 -3.80 -9.61
N GLY A 10 -9.65 -3.04 -8.60
CA GLY A 10 -8.30 -2.48 -8.54
C GLY A 10 -7.22 -3.58 -8.49
N THR A 11 -7.44 -4.61 -7.66
CA THR A 11 -6.50 -5.73 -7.53
C THR A 11 -6.31 -6.46 -8.86
N MET A 12 -7.39 -6.71 -9.60
CA MET A 12 -7.32 -7.34 -10.93
C MET A 12 -6.49 -6.50 -11.91
N ALA A 13 -6.71 -5.18 -11.93
CA ALA A 13 -5.94 -4.25 -12.75
C ALA A 13 -4.45 -4.22 -12.37
N ALA A 14 -4.15 -4.20 -11.06
CA ALA A 14 -2.79 -4.26 -10.55
C ALA A 14 -2.09 -5.57 -10.93
N VAL A 15 -2.74 -6.73 -10.75
CA VAL A 15 -2.22 -8.03 -11.20
C VAL A 15 -1.97 -8.03 -12.70
N LEU A 16 -2.95 -7.61 -13.51
CA LEU A 16 -2.80 -7.54 -14.95
C LEU A 16 -1.63 -6.66 -15.36
N SER A 17 -1.48 -5.48 -14.75
CA SER A 17 -0.39 -4.55 -15.05
C SER A 17 0.98 -5.17 -14.78
N VAL A 18 1.15 -5.87 -13.66
CA VAL A 18 2.40 -6.59 -13.36
C VAL A 18 2.65 -7.68 -14.40
N LEU A 19 1.66 -8.50 -14.72
CA LEU A 19 1.81 -9.60 -15.69
C LEU A 19 2.13 -9.09 -17.10
N GLN A 20 1.53 -7.96 -17.51
CA GLN A 20 1.68 -7.39 -18.84
C GLN A 20 3.06 -6.73 -19.05
N HIS A 21 3.65 -6.16 -17.99
CA HIS A 21 4.90 -5.39 -18.07
C HIS A 21 6.13 -6.12 -17.52
N SER A 22 5.95 -7.29 -16.89
CA SER A 22 7.10 -8.11 -16.47
C SER A 22 7.73 -8.81 -17.68
N THR A 23 9.06 -8.83 -17.76
CA THR A 23 9.77 -9.59 -18.81
C THR A 23 9.52 -11.10 -18.67
N CYS A 24 9.45 -11.59 -17.42
CA CYS A 24 9.23 -13.00 -17.08
C CYS A 24 8.07 -13.15 -16.07
N PRO A 25 6.80 -12.97 -16.49
CA PRO A 25 5.65 -13.01 -15.59
C PRO A 25 5.46 -14.34 -14.85
N GLU A 26 5.97 -15.45 -15.41
CA GLU A 26 5.96 -16.78 -14.80
C GLU A 26 6.79 -16.89 -13.51
N ASN A 27 7.72 -15.96 -13.28
CA ASN A 27 8.53 -15.88 -12.07
C ASN A 27 7.84 -15.09 -10.94
N VAL A 28 6.68 -14.50 -11.20
CA VAL A 28 5.92 -13.73 -10.21
C VAL A 28 4.94 -14.65 -9.47
N GLU A 29 5.00 -14.66 -8.14
CA GLU A 29 4.01 -15.30 -7.26
C GLU A 29 3.30 -14.23 -6.42
N PHE A 30 1.97 -14.21 -6.47
CA PHE A 30 1.17 -13.25 -5.73
C PHE A 30 0.75 -13.79 -4.36
N HIS A 31 1.02 -13.02 -3.30
CA HIS A 31 0.54 -13.32 -1.95
C HIS A 31 -0.57 -12.32 -1.59
N PHE A 32 -1.79 -12.82 -1.41
CA PHE A 32 -2.97 -12.03 -1.03
C PHE A 32 -3.30 -12.19 0.46
N LEU A 33 -3.68 -11.09 1.10
CA LEU A 33 -4.19 -11.07 2.47
C LEU A 33 -5.67 -10.72 2.47
N TRP A 34 -6.53 -11.59 2.98
CA TRP A 34 -7.97 -11.32 3.14
C TRP A 34 -8.38 -11.30 4.62
N ALA A 35 -9.32 -10.44 5.00
CA ALA A 35 -9.82 -10.39 6.38
C ALA A 35 -10.92 -11.43 6.65
N ARG A 36 -11.60 -11.89 5.60
CA ARG A 36 -12.72 -12.83 5.65
C ARG A 36 -12.66 -13.73 4.41
N PHE A 37 -13.19 -14.95 4.54
CA PHE A 37 -13.27 -15.88 3.43
C PHE A 37 -14.31 -15.38 2.41
N GLU A 38 -13.88 -15.11 1.19
CA GLU A 38 -14.74 -14.62 0.10
C GLU A 38 -14.51 -15.49 -1.14
N PRO A 39 -15.26 -16.60 -1.29
CA PRO A 39 -14.99 -17.58 -2.35
C PRO A 39 -15.16 -16.98 -3.74
N GLN A 40 -16.08 -16.03 -3.90
CA GLN A 40 -16.30 -15.33 -5.18
C GLN A 40 -15.10 -14.48 -5.61
N VAL A 41 -14.35 -13.92 -4.65
CA VAL A 41 -13.13 -13.17 -4.93
C VAL A 41 -12.03 -14.11 -5.41
N PHE A 42 -11.85 -15.25 -4.73
CA PHE A 42 -10.91 -16.29 -5.16
C PHE A 42 -11.25 -16.83 -6.56
N LEU A 43 -12.52 -17.17 -6.80
CA LEU A 43 -12.99 -17.69 -8.08
C LEU A 43 -12.78 -16.67 -9.20
N SER A 44 -13.08 -15.39 -8.96
CA SER A 44 -12.86 -14.31 -9.94
C SER A 44 -11.38 -14.20 -10.35
N ILE A 45 -10.44 -14.24 -9.39
CA ILE A 45 -9.01 -14.21 -9.70
C ILE A 45 -8.61 -15.44 -10.51
N ARG A 46 -9.03 -16.63 -10.07
CA ARG A 46 -8.67 -17.91 -10.70
C ARG A 46 -9.24 -18.06 -12.11
N SER A 47 -10.47 -17.61 -12.35
CA SER A 47 -11.10 -17.66 -13.67
C SER A 47 -10.48 -16.66 -14.65
N THR A 48 -10.10 -15.48 -14.15
CA THR A 48 -9.53 -14.41 -14.98
C THR A 48 -8.06 -14.67 -15.30
N PHE A 49 -7.30 -15.22 -14.36
CA PHE A 49 -5.89 -15.55 -14.52
C PHE A 49 -5.63 -17.04 -14.20
N PRO A 50 -5.99 -17.98 -15.11
CA PRO A 50 -5.90 -19.43 -14.84
C PRO A 50 -4.49 -19.93 -14.49
N TYR A 51 -3.47 -19.28 -15.05
CA TYR A 51 -2.06 -19.64 -14.85
C TYR A 51 -1.36 -18.84 -13.75
N LEU A 52 -2.07 -17.94 -13.07
CA LEU A 52 -1.49 -17.14 -11.99
C LEU A 52 -1.04 -18.01 -10.83
N LYS A 53 0.22 -17.89 -10.44
CA LYS A 53 0.74 -18.44 -9.19
C LYS A 53 0.34 -17.49 -8.08
N PHE A 54 -0.58 -17.91 -7.21
CA PHE A 54 -0.94 -17.11 -6.04
C PHE A 54 -1.30 -17.95 -4.82
N LYS A 55 -1.14 -17.33 -3.65
CA LYS A 55 -1.55 -17.86 -2.34
C LYS A 55 -2.38 -16.83 -1.61
N ILE A 56 -3.33 -17.30 -0.81
CA ILE A 56 -4.17 -16.44 0.04
C ILE A 56 -3.93 -16.78 1.50
N TYR A 57 -3.72 -15.75 2.32
CA TYR A 57 -3.50 -15.84 3.75
C TYR A 57 -4.61 -15.11 4.49
N ARG A 58 -5.18 -15.77 5.49
CA ARG A 58 -6.17 -15.18 6.39
C ARG A 58 -5.50 -14.21 7.35
N PHE A 59 -5.87 -12.93 7.24
CA PHE A 59 -5.55 -11.93 8.24
C PHE A 59 -6.66 -11.87 9.29
N GLU A 60 -6.34 -12.23 10.53
CA GLU A 60 -7.30 -12.14 11.62
C GLU A 60 -7.45 -10.71 12.11
N SER A 61 -8.56 -10.06 11.73
CA SER A 61 -8.88 -8.69 12.13
C SER A 61 -8.82 -8.43 13.64
N ASN A 62 -9.00 -9.45 14.47
CA ASN A 62 -8.89 -9.34 15.93
C ASN A 62 -7.48 -8.99 16.41
N ARG A 63 -6.43 -9.29 15.63
CA ARG A 63 -5.03 -8.92 15.92
C ARG A 63 -4.86 -7.41 16.13
N VAL A 64 -5.66 -6.61 15.41
CA VAL A 64 -5.57 -5.14 15.40
C VAL A 64 -6.78 -4.44 16.00
N ARG A 65 -7.94 -5.08 16.09
CA ARG A 65 -9.19 -4.43 16.56
C ARG A 65 -9.03 -3.74 17.92
N GLY A 66 -8.25 -4.33 18.83
CA GLY A 66 -7.94 -3.74 20.14
C GLY A 66 -6.86 -2.66 20.12
N LYS A 67 -6.14 -2.48 19.01
CA LYS A 67 -4.98 -1.60 18.85
C LYS A 67 -5.26 -0.38 17.96
N ILE A 68 -6.28 -0.46 17.11
CA ILE A 68 -6.67 0.64 16.22
C ILE A 68 -7.34 1.76 17.02
N SER A 69 -6.85 2.97 16.80
CA SER A 69 -7.45 4.20 17.30
C SER A 69 -8.22 4.89 16.18
N LYS A 70 -9.43 5.37 16.47
CA LYS A 70 -10.26 6.09 15.48
C LYS A 70 -9.45 7.19 14.77
N SER A 71 -9.34 7.11 13.45
CA SER A 71 -8.71 8.12 12.60
C SER A 71 -9.72 9.21 12.22
N ILE A 72 -9.22 10.39 11.80
CA ILE A 72 -10.04 11.45 11.18
C ILE A 72 -10.82 10.91 9.96
N ARG A 73 -10.31 9.88 9.29
CA ARG A 73 -10.99 9.20 8.19
C ARG A 73 -11.39 7.79 8.63
N GLN A 74 -12.69 7.54 8.84
CA GLN A 74 -13.19 6.22 9.28
C GLN A 74 -12.74 5.05 8.39
N ALA A 75 -12.57 5.28 7.08
CA ALA A 75 -12.06 4.26 6.16
C ALA A 75 -10.64 3.76 6.52
N LEU A 76 -9.85 4.56 7.25
CA LEU A 76 -8.51 4.20 7.70
C LEU A 76 -8.53 3.25 8.90
N ASP A 77 -9.67 3.09 9.57
CA ASP A 77 -9.83 2.20 10.73
C ASP A 77 -10.08 0.73 10.32
N GLN A 78 -10.20 0.46 9.01
CA GLN A 78 -10.41 -0.90 8.51
C GLN A 78 -9.20 -1.78 8.87
N PRO A 79 -9.42 -2.94 9.54
CA PRO A 79 -8.33 -3.84 9.95
C PRO A 79 -7.37 -4.19 8.83
N LEU A 80 -7.87 -4.34 7.60
CA LEU A 80 -7.08 -4.72 6.45
C LEU A 80 -5.99 -3.68 6.09
N ASN A 81 -6.17 -2.41 6.42
CA ASN A 81 -5.13 -1.36 6.26
C ASN A 81 -3.88 -1.61 7.12
N TYR A 82 -4.02 -2.41 8.18
CA TYR A 82 -2.95 -2.76 9.10
C TYR A 82 -2.36 -4.14 8.78
N ALA A 83 -2.95 -4.91 7.86
CA ALA A 83 -2.51 -6.26 7.54
C ALA A 83 -1.04 -6.31 7.04
N ARG A 84 -0.58 -5.24 6.37
CA ARG A 84 0.82 -5.09 5.91
C ARG A 84 1.86 -5.15 7.03
N ILE A 85 1.48 -4.82 8.28
CA ILE A 85 2.35 -4.91 9.47
C ILE A 85 2.68 -6.37 9.82
N TYR A 86 1.83 -7.31 9.39
CA TYR A 86 1.87 -8.72 9.76
C TYR A 86 2.33 -9.62 8.62
N LEU A 87 2.85 -9.07 7.52
CA LEU A 87 3.33 -9.86 6.38
C LEU A 87 4.35 -10.91 6.81
N SER A 88 5.28 -10.55 7.70
CA SER A 88 6.28 -11.47 8.25
C SER A 88 5.69 -12.66 9.01
N ASP A 89 4.57 -12.45 9.69
CA ASP A 89 3.92 -13.48 10.51
C ASP A 89 3.05 -14.40 9.66
N LEU A 90 2.46 -13.85 8.60
CA LEU A 90 1.50 -14.55 7.75
C LEU A 90 2.18 -15.33 6.63
N LEU A 91 3.29 -14.81 6.11
CA LEU A 91 4.04 -15.45 5.04
C LEU A 91 4.85 -16.63 5.58
N PRO A 92 4.97 -17.73 4.81
CA PRO A 92 5.77 -18.89 5.19
C PRO A 92 7.22 -18.50 5.50
N GLY A 93 7.87 -19.25 6.40
CA GLY A 93 9.25 -18.96 6.83
C GLY A 93 10.28 -18.98 5.70
N TYR A 94 10.02 -19.73 4.62
CA TYR A 94 10.90 -19.76 3.44
C TYR A 94 10.80 -18.48 2.59
N VAL A 95 9.76 -17.66 2.75
CA VAL A 95 9.64 -16.37 2.07
C VAL A 95 10.46 -15.35 2.83
N LYS A 96 11.58 -14.92 2.23
CA LYS A 96 12.55 -14.00 2.83
C LYS A 96 12.42 -12.56 2.35
N ARG A 97 11.82 -12.34 1.18
CA ARG A 97 11.69 -11.03 0.56
C ARG A 97 10.38 -10.92 -0.20
N VAL A 98 9.75 -9.75 -0.16
CA VAL A 98 8.52 -9.46 -0.94
C VAL A 98 8.51 -8.03 -1.42
N ILE A 99 7.76 -7.77 -2.50
CA ILE A 99 7.27 -6.43 -2.82
C ILE A 99 5.83 -6.33 -2.34
N TYR A 100 5.57 -5.43 -1.40
CA TYR A 100 4.21 -5.07 -1.03
C TYR A 100 3.68 -4.01 -2.02
N LEU A 101 2.49 -4.28 -2.55
CA LEU A 101 1.74 -3.40 -3.43
C LEU A 101 0.31 -3.21 -2.87
N ASP A 102 -0.15 -1.97 -2.82
CA ASP A 102 -1.57 -1.64 -2.62
C ASP A 102 -2.40 -2.03 -3.86
N SER A 103 -3.71 -2.17 -3.69
CA SER A 103 -4.64 -2.66 -4.72
C SER A 103 -5.04 -1.63 -5.76
N ASP A 104 -4.62 -0.38 -5.62
CA ASP A 104 -5.00 0.77 -6.44
C ASP A 104 -3.79 1.34 -7.20
N ILE A 105 -2.97 0.43 -7.72
CA ILE A 105 -1.76 0.72 -8.49
C ILE A 105 -1.87 0.20 -9.92
N VAL A 106 -1.01 0.74 -10.79
CA VAL A 106 -0.68 0.18 -12.10
C VAL A 106 0.83 0.21 -12.23
N VAL A 107 1.44 -0.93 -12.50
CA VAL A 107 2.85 -1.04 -12.87
C VAL A 107 2.97 -0.88 -14.38
N VAL A 108 3.92 -0.07 -14.85
CA VAL A 108 4.15 0.23 -16.29
C VAL A 108 5.62 -0.03 -16.69
N ASP A 109 6.34 -0.80 -15.90
CA ASP A 109 7.75 -1.16 -16.05
C ASP A 109 7.94 -2.60 -15.50
N ASP A 110 9.10 -3.20 -15.73
CA ASP A 110 9.37 -4.55 -15.23
C ASP A 110 9.55 -4.55 -13.71
N ILE A 111 8.67 -5.25 -12.99
CA ILE A 111 8.71 -5.35 -11.52
C ILE A 111 10.02 -5.96 -11.00
N ALA A 112 10.75 -6.71 -11.82
CA ALA A 112 12.07 -7.23 -11.49
C ALA A 112 13.06 -6.09 -11.18
N ASN A 113 12.95 -4.93 -11.84
CA ASN A 113 13.79 -3.77 -11.58
C ASN A 113 13.61 -3.23 -10.14
N LEU A 114 12.38 -3.32 -9.59
CA LEU A 114 12.14 -2.98 -8.18
C LEU A 114 12.59 -4.11 -7.25
N TRP A 115 12.45 -5.36 -7.66
CA TRP A 115 12.87 -6.52 -6.89
C TRP A 115 14.38 -6.52 -6.62
N GLU A 116 15.19 -6.16 -7.62
CA GLU A 116 16.66 -6.18 -7.57
C GLU A 116 17.30 -5.00 -6.81
N VAL A 117 16.50 -4.08 -6.27
CA VAL A 117 17.02 -2.99 -5.44
C VAL A 117 17.82 -3.54 -4.26
N ASP A 118 19.10 -3.19 -4.14
CA ASP A 118 19.86 -3.51 -2.95
C ASP A 118 19.30 -2.74 -1.74
N LEU A 119 18.92 -3.47 -0.69
CA LEU A 119 18.41 -2.89 0.56
C LEU A 119 19.54 -2.32 1.43
N GLU A 120 20.81 -2.58 1.09
CA GLU A 120 21.99 -2.06 1.79
C GLU A 120 21.93 -2.32 3.31
N GLY A 121 21.53 -3.54 3.66
CA GLY A 121 21.38 -3.94 5.06
C GLY A 121 20.06 -3.52 5.72
N LYS A 122 19.30 -2.57 5.15
CA LYS A 122 18.02 -2.10 5.70
C LYS A 122 16.90 -3.15 5.56
N VAL A 123 15.86 -3.00 6.38
CA VAL A 123 14.72 -3.95 6.41
C VAL A 123 13.70 -3.69 5.29
N LEU A 124 13.70 -2.47 4.74
CA LEU A 124 12.69 -2.01 3.82
C LEU A 124 13.26 -0.96 2.87
N ALA A 125 12.76 -0.94 1.63
CA ALA A 125 12.98 0.15 0.69
C ALA A 125 11.67 0.70 0.13
N ALA A 126 11.59 2.02 -0.03
CA ALA A 126 10.44 2.73 -0.59
C ALA A 126 10.85 4.14 -1.08
N PRO A 127 10.07 4.79 -1.97
CA PRO A 127 10.33 6.18 -2.34
C PRO A 127 10.16 7.14 -1.15
N GLU A 128 11.23 7.89 -0.82
CA GLU A 128 11.22 8.90 0.24
C GLU A 128 11.00 10.32 -0.28
N TYR A 129 10.13 11.05 0.40
CA TYR A 129 9.80 12.44 0.09
C TYR A 129 10.23 13.32 1.27
N CYS A 130 11.54 13.51 1.42
CA CYS A 130 12.12 14.29 2.53
C CYS A 130 11.75 15.79 2.50
N HIS A 131 11.20 16.30 1.39
CA HIS A 131 10.67 17.67 1.30
C HIS A 131 9.27 17.82 1.91
N ALA A 132 8.57 16.71 2.19
CA ALA A 132 7.28 16.77 2.85
C ALA A 132 7.44 17.24 4.30
N ASN A 133 6.50 18.05 4.78
CA ASN A 133 6.50 18.49 6.18
C ASN A 133 6.21 17.28 7.10
N PHE A 134 7.27 16.63 7.58
CA PHE A 134 7.19 15.44 8.44
C PHE A 134 6.45 15.72 9.75
N THR A 135 6.52 16.95 10.26
CA THR A 135 5.81 17.39 11.48
C THR A 135 4.30 17.21 11.36
N ALA A 136 3.74 17.32 10.15
CA ALA A 136 2.30 17.21 9.89
C ALA A 136 1.70 15.80 10.10
N TYR A 137 2.53 14.77 10.30
CA TYR A 137 2.06 13.39 10.51
C TYR A 137 1.80 13.05 11.98
N PHE A 138 2.17 13.93 12.91
CA PHE A 138 2.02 13.76 14.36
C PHE A 138 1.36 14.99 14.99
N THR A 139 0.78 14.84 16.18
CA THR A 139 0.11 15.93 16.90
C THR A 139 1.10 16.80 17.66
N ASP A 140 0.68 18.02 18.05
CA ASP A 140 1.48 18.89 18.91
C ASP A 140 1.87 18.19 20.22
N LEU A 141 0.99 17.36 20.76
CA LEU A 141 1.26 16.55 21.95
C LEU A 141 2.50 15.66 21.75
N PHE A 142 2.62 14.97 20.61
CA PHE A 142 3.78 14.14 20.31
C PHE A 142 5.08 14.95 20.30
N TRP A 143 5.06 16.12 19.66
CA TRP A 143 6.25 16.97 19.55
C TRP A 143 6.61 17.67 20.86
N SER A 144 5.62 17.96 21.71
CA SER A 144 5.83 18.60 23.02
C SER A 144 6.33 17.64 24.12
N ASP A 145 6.21 16.33 23.91
CA ASP A 145 6.65 15.29 24.85
C ASP A 145 8.07 14.81 24.46
N PRO A 146 9.12 15.14 25.23
CA PRO A 146 10.50 14.77 24.89
C PRO A 146 10.73 13.26 24.82
N GLU A 147 10.01 12.46 25.62
CA GLU A 147 10.15 11.01 25.61
C GLU A 147 9.61 10.39 24.30
N LEU A 148 8.60 11.03 23.69
CA LEU A 148 8.05 10.59 22.41
C LEU A 148 8.92 11.05 21.24
N SER A 149 9.22 12.35 21.19
CA SER A 149 9.96 12.95 20.07
C SER A 149 11.42 12.48 19.99
N ARG A 150 12.02 12.07 21.12
CA ARG A 150 13.31 11.38 21.20
C ARG A 150 13.47 10.22 20.23
N THR A 151 12.37 9.55 19.83
CA THR A 151 12.42 8.44 18.86
C THR A 151 13.11 8.81 17.54
N PHE A 152 13.22 10.11 17.23
CA PHE A 152 13.90 10.65 16.06
C PHE A 152 15.29 11.24 16.34
N GLU A 153 15.78 11.27 17.59
CA GLU A 153 17.13 11.74 17.92
C GLU A 153 18.18 10.93 17.15
N GLY A 154 19.09 11.63 16.46
CA GLY A 154 20.14 11.00 15.66
C GLY A 154 19.67 10.30 14.37
N ARG A 155 18.38 10.39 14.04
CA ARG A 155 17.79 9.82 12.82
C ARG A 155 17.39 10.94 11.86
N ASN A 156 17.37 10.64 10.57
CA ASN A 156 16.88 11.57 9.54
C ASN A 156 15.54 11.06 9.00
N PRO A 157 14.39 11.39 9.65
CA PRO A 157 13.09 10.91 9.21
C PRO A 157 12.64 11.57 7.91
N CYS A 158 12.22 10.76 6.94
CA CYS A 158 11.51 11.21 5.75
C CYS A 158 10.13 10.56 5.67
N TYR A 159 9.18 11.26 5.05
CA TYR A 159 7.91 10.65 4.68
C TYR A 159 8.14 9.66 3.55
N PHE A 160 7.49 8.49 3.64
CA PHE A 160 7.33 7.58 2.53
C PHE A 160 5.89 7.04 2.53
N ASN A 161 5.40 6.68 1.36
CA ASN A 161 4.09 6.05 1.22
C ASN A 161 4.22 4.53 1.42
N THR A 162 3.34 3.93 2.23
CA THR A 162 3.40 2.50 2.57
C THR A 162 2.66 1.59 1.59
N GLY A 163 2.27 2.11 0.41
CA GLY A 163 1.56 1.34 -0.62
C GLY A 163 2.48 0.65 -1.62
N VAL A 164 3.78 0.99 -1.65
CA VAL A 164 4.80 0.30 -2.43
C VAL A 164 6.05 0.16 -1.57
N MET A 165 6.42 -1.06 -1.21
CA MET A 165 7.57 -1.33 -0.34
C MET A 165 8.27 -2.62 -0.74
N VAL A 166 9.59 -2.59 -0.87
CA VAL A 166 10.41 -3.81 -0.95
C VAL A 166 10.80 -4.18 0.47
N MET A 167 10.47 -5.38 0.93
CA MET A 167 10.63 -5.77 2.33
C MET A 167 11.53 -6.99 2.44
N ASP A 168 12.56 -6.89 3.28
CA ASP A 168 13.29 -8.03 3.81
C ASP A 168 12.46 -8.63 4.96
N VAL A 169 11.71 -9.68 4.64
CA VAL A 169 10.80 -10.34 5.56
C VAL A 169 11.58 -11.10 6.64
N GLU A 170 12.76 -11.64 6.31
CA GLU A 170 13.63 -12.32 7.27
C GLU A 170 14.12 -11.34 8.33
N LYS A 171 14.72 -10.21 7.93
CA LYS A 171 15.13 -9.16 8.88
C LYS A 171 13.95 -8.55 9.64
N TRP A 172 12.79 -8.44 9.01
CA TRP A 172 11.59 -7.96 9.68
C TRP A 172 11.20 -8.87 10.87
N ARG A 173 11.29 -10.20 10.68
CA ARG A 173 11.07 -11.20 11.73
C ARG A 173 12.14 -11.11 12.82
N GLU A 174 13.42 -11.16 12.44
CA GLU A 174 14.56 -11.14 13.36
C GLU A 174 14.57 -9.87 14.23
N GLY A 175 14.33 -8.71 13.61
CA GLY A 175 14.27 -7.41 14.27
C GLY A 175 12.96 -7.13 15.01
N LYS A 176 12.01 -8.08 15.01
CA LYS A 176 10.69 -7.98 15.66
C LYS A 176 9.94 -6.69 15.29
N TYR A 177 10.00 -6.30 14.02
CA TYR A 177 9.44 -5.02 13.57
C TYR A 177 7.92 -4.94 13.73
N THR A 178 7.21 -6.06 13.60
CA THR A 178 5.77 -6.13 13.92
C THR A 178 5.50 -5.67 15.35
N GLN A 179 6.26 -6.15 16.34
CA GLN A 179 6.10 -5.73 17.74
C GLN A 179 6.38 -4.25 17.92
N LYS A 180 7.47 -3.74 17.33
CA LYS A 180 7.82 -2.31 17.40
C LYS A 180 6.69 -1.41 16.87
N VAL A 181 6.04 -1.82 15.78
CA VAL A 181 4.89 -1.10 15.23
C VAL A 181 3.69 -1.19 16.17
N GLU A 182 3.40 -2.36 16.74
CA GLU A 182 2.31 -2.52 17.70
C GLU A 182 2.49 -1.69 18.97
N ASP A 183 3.72 -1.56 19.47
CA ASP A 183 4.04 -0.74 20.65
C ASP A 183 3.64 0.72 20.41
N TRP A 184 3.96 1.27 19.24
CA TRP A 184 3.51 2.62 18.85
C TRP A 184 2.00 2.74 18.67
N MET A 185 1.33 1.69 18.17
CA MET A 185 -0.13 1.65 18.12
C MET A 185 -0.76 1.66 19.54
N ALA A 186 -0.12 1.00 20.51
CA ALA A 186 -0.54 1.03 21.91
C ALA A 186 -0.37 2.43 22.53
N VAL A 187 0.76 3.10 22.28
CA VAL A 187 0.99 4.49 22.69
C VAL A 187 -0.06 5.42 22.08
N GLN A 188 -0.37 5.27 20.79
CA GLN A 188 -1.43 6.03 20.13
C GLN A 188 -2.78 5.87 20.83
N LYS A 189 -3.13 4.68 21.30
CA LYS A 189 -4.40 4.43 21.99
C LYS A 189 -4.50 5.18 23.32
N GLN A 190 -3.38 5.38 23.99
CA GLN A 190 -3.30 6.06 25.29
C GLN A 190 -3.22 7.59 25.13
N LYS A 191 -2.35 8.08 24.23
CA LYS A 191 -1.99 9.50 24.14
C LYS A 191 -2.54 10.24 22.92
N ARG A 192 -2.99 9.56 21.85
CA ARG A 192 -3.44 10.19 20.58
C ARG A 192 -2.38 11.10 19.94
N ILE A 193 -1.23 10.52 19.64
CA ILE A 193 -0.03 11.15 19.07
C ILE A 193 -0.08 11.40 17.56
N TYR A 194 -1.07 10.86 16.85
CA TYR A 194 -1.33 11.14 15.43
C TYR A 194 -2.82 10.97 15.06
N HIS A 195 -3.20 11.42 13.87
CA HIS A 195 -4.60 11.37 13.39
C HIS A 195 -4.83 10.44 12.19
N LEU A 196 -3.76 9.96 11.56
CA LEU A 196 -3.80 9.09 10.39
C LEU A 196 -3.97 7.62 10.80
N GLY A 197 -4.11 6.74 9.80
CA GLY A 197 -4.30 5.29 9.98
C GLY A 197 -3.00 4.56 10.30
N SER A 198 -2.68 3.53 9.50
CA SER A 198 -1.50 2.68 9.72
C SER A 198 -0.16 3.33 9.38
N LEU A 199 -0.12 4.49 8.71
CA LEU A 199 1.12 5.13 8.26
C LEU A 199 2.05 5.61 9.40
N PRO A 200 1.59 6.40 10.40
CA PRO A 200 2.52 6.98 11.37
C PRO A 200 3.33 5.96 12.19
N PRO A 201 2.78 4.79 12.60
CA PRO A 201 3.58 3.73 13.21
C PRO A 201 4.74 3.24 12.34
N PHE A 202 4.56 3.15 11.01
CA PHE A 202 5.67 2.85 10.10
C PHE A 202 6.72 3.96 10.10
N LEU A 203 6.31 5.23 10.07
CA LEU A 203 7.23 6.37 10.11
C LEU A 203 8.05 6.39 11.42
N LEU A 204 7.42 6.08 12.56
CA LEU A 204 8.09 6.00 13.86
C LEU A 204 9.15 4.89 13.92
N VAL A 205 8.82 3.72 13.40
CA VAL A 205 9.71 2.56 13.42
C VAL A 205 10.83 2.68 12.39
N LEU A 206 10.55 3.20 11.19
CA LEU A 206 11.46 3.16 10.05
C LEU A 206 12.15 4.48 9.72
N ALA A 207 11.94 5.56 10.48
CA ALA A 207 12.63 6.84 10.29
C ALA A 207 14.17 6.67 10.12
N GLY A 208 14.72 7.06 8.98
CA GLY A 208 16.16 6.91 8.69
C GLY A 208 16.67 5.45 8.62
N GLU A 209 15.78 4.46 8.72
CA GLU A 209 16.09 3.03 8.71
C GLU A 209 15.52 2.32 7.47
N LEU A 210 15.20 3.08 6.44
CA LEU A 210 14.77 2.57 5.14
C LEU A 210 15.76 2.95 4.03
N LYS A 211 15.77 2.14 2.98
CA LYS A 211 16.51 2.43 1.76
C LYS A 211 15.61 3.23 0.80
N SER A 212 16.08 4.40 0.38
CA SER A 212 15.40 5.17 -0.66
C SER A 212 15.48 4.45 -2.02
N VAL A 213 14.37 4.45 -2.75
CA VAL A 213 14.33 4.06 -4.18
C VAL A 213 13.82 5.22 -5.03
N ASP A 214 14.09 5.15 -6.34
CA ASP A 214 13.66 6.17 -7.30
C ASP A 214 12.13 6.41 -7.22
N HIS A 215 11.74 7.68 -7.22
CA HIS A 215 10.35 8.12 -7.09
C HIS A 215 9.44 7.59 -8.21
N ARG A 216 10.00 7.15 -9.35
CA ARG A 216 9.25 6.49 -10.43
C ARG A 216 8.44 5.28 -9.97
N TRP A 217 8.86 4.65 -8.88
CA TRP A 217 8.20 3.47 -8.30
C TRP A 217 6.98 3.81 -7.45
N ASN A 218 6.62 5.08 -7.27
CA ASN A 218 5.40 5.45 -6.59
C ASN A 218 4.91 6.85 -7.00
N GLN A 219 4.33 6.98 -8.19
CA GLN A 219 3.61 8.17 -8.63
C GLN A 219 2.28 8.28 -7.87
N HIS A 220 2.37 8.59 -6.57
CA HIS A 220 1.25 8.56 -5.62
C HIS A 220 0.41 9.83 -5.63
N GLY A 221 -0.74 9.76 -4.97
CA GLY A 221 -1.67 10.88 -4.81
C GLY A 221 -2.65 11.05 -5.97
N LEU A 222 -2.69 10.13 -6.94
CA LEU A 222 -3.60 10.22 -8.09
C LEU A 222 -5.08 10.05 -7.68
N GLY A 223 -5.32 9.41 -6.53
CA GLY A 223 -6.63 9.35 -5.90
C GLY A 223 -6.95 10.55 -5.01
N GLY A 224 -6.10 11.57 -5.01
CA GLY A 224 -6.35 12.86 -4.36
C GLY A 224 -7.38 13.68 -5.15
N ASP A 225 -8.15 14.46 -4.41
CA ASP A 225 -9.02 15.55 -4.89
C ASP A 225 -9.03 16.59 -3.78
N ASN A 226 -7.85 17.17 -3.52
CA ASN A 226 -7.61 17.71 -2.18
C ASN A 226 -8.18 19.09 -1.94
N LEU A 227 -8.56 19.84 -2.98
CA LEU A 227 -9.25 21.13 -2.85
C LEU A 227 -10.00 21.36 -4.19
N GLU A 228 -11.33 21.44 -4.16
CA GLU A 228 -12.17 21.94 -5.28
C GLU A 228 -12.47 21.01 -6.48
N GLY A 229 -12.44 19.68 -6.36
CA GLY A 229 -12.75 18.80 -7.50
C GLY A 229 -11.60 18.67 -8.51
N LYS A 230 -10.39 19.12 -8.13
CA LYS A 230 -9.21 19.16 -9.01
C LYS A 230 -8.42 17.87 -8.90
N CYS A 231 -8.40 17.16 -10.01
CA CYS A 231 -7.54 16.01 -10.25
C CYS A 231 -6.05 16.39 -10.13
N ARG A 232 -5.27 15.55 -9.44
CA ARG A 232 -3.81 15.70 -9.39
C ARG A 232 -3.22 15.26 -10.73
N ASN A 233 -2.31 16.06 -11.29
CA ASN A 233 -1.52 15.68 -12.47
C ASN A 233 -0.36 14.76 -12.08
N LEU A 234 0.23 14.11 -13.10
CA LEU A 234 1.50 13.39 -12.93
C LEU A 234 2.61 14.35 -12.49
N HIS A 235 3.56 13.84 -11.70
CA HIS A 235 4.79 14.56 -11.41
C HIS A 235 5.74 14.41 -12.59
N PRO A 236 6.60 15.41 -12.84
CA PRO A 236 7.61 15.30 -13.89
C PRO A 236 8.62 14.20 -13.54
N GLY A 237 9.11 13.52 -14.57
CA GLY A 237 10.10 12.44 -14.43
C GLY A 237 9.63 11.11 -15.02
N PRO A 238 10.49 10.08 -14.98
CA PRO A 238 10.13 8.72 -15.39
C PRO A 238 9.08 8.14 -14.43
N ILE A 239 8.24 7.26 -14.96
CA ILE A 239 7.17 6.60 -14.20
C ILE A 239 7.26 5.10 -14.46
N SER A 240 7.39 4.32 -13.39
CA SER A 240 7.36 2.85 -13.40
C SER A 240 6.10 2.31 -12.70
N LEU A 241 5.49 3.11 -11.81
CA LEU A 241 4.28 2.74 -11.09
C LEU A 241 3.40 3.96 -10.78
N LEU A 242 2.13 3.88 -11.18
CA LEU A 242 1.06 4.83 -10.92
C LEU A 242 0.24 4.39 -9.71
N HIS A 243 -0.08 5.30 -8.77
CA HIS A 243 -0.76 4.93 -7.54
C HIS A 243 -1.89 5.91 -7.17
N TRP A 244 -3.13 5.41 -7.18
CA TRP A 244 -4.35 6.12 -6.80
C TRP A 244 -4.58 6.20 -5.29
N SER A 245 -3.50 6.45 -4.55
CA SER A 245 -3.53 6.67 -3.11
C SER A 245 -4.46 7.85 -2.80
N GLY A 246 -5.43 7.66 -1.92
CA GLY A 246 -6.45 8.66 -1.62
C GLY A 246 -7.86 8.09 -1.71
N LYS A 247 -8.86 8.99 -1.86
CA LYS A 247 -10.29 8.62 -1.88
C LYS A 247 -10.79 8.30 -3.28
N GLY A 248 -10.30 9.01 -4.29
CA GLY A 248 -10.75 8.88 -5.67
C GLY A 248 -10.15 7.64 -6.32
N LYS A 249 -10.93 6.56 -6.38
CA LYS A 249 -10.52 5.35 -7.08
C LYS A 249 -10.88 5.45 -8.57
N PRO A 250 -9.99 5.03 -9.48
CA PRO A 250 -10.19 5.25 -10.91
C PRO A 250 -11.45 4.56 -11.40
N TRP A 251 -11.72 3.32 -10.97
CA TRP A 251 -12.96 2.60 -11.31
C TRP A 251 -14.23 3.34 -10.86
N LEU A 252 -14.24 3.92 -9.65
CA LEU A 252 -15.40 4.68 -9.16
C LEU A 252 -15.61 5.98 -9.93
N ARG A 253 -14.53 6.68 -10.28
CA ARG A 253 -14.57 7.92 -11.07
C ARG A 253 -15.01 7.67 -12.51
N LEU A 254 -14.54 6.58 -13.12
CA LEU A 254 -14.96 6.13 -14.45
C LEU A 254 -16.45 5.74 -14.47
N ASP A 255 -16.89 4.91 -13.51
CA ASP A 255 -18.29 4.48 -13.41
C ASP A 255 -19.25 5.67 -13.19
N SER A 256 -18.84 6.65 -12.39
CA SER A 256 -19.62 7.87 -12.13
C SER A 256 -19.54 8.91 -13.25
N ARG A 257 -18.86 8.60 -14.37
CA ARG A 257 -18.63 9.51 -15.52
C ARG A 257 -18.01 10.85 -15.11
N ARG A 258 -17.15 10.81 -14.08
CA ARG A 258 -16.36 11.95 -13.61
C ARG A 258 -14.88 11.57 -13.52
N PRO A 259 -14.26 11.06 -14.61
CA PRO A 259 -12.86 10.67 -14.59
C PRO A 259 -11.95 11.90 -14.47
N CYS A 260 -10.86 11.72 -13.77
CA CYS A 260 -9.66 12.51 -13.95
C CYS A 260 -8.93 12.07 -15.22
N SER A 261 -8.16 12.97 -15.83
CA SER A 261 -7.32 12.63 -17.00
C SER A 261 -6.42 11.41 -16.73
N VAL A 262 -5.85 11.34 -15.53
CA VAL A 262 -5.01 10.21 -15.10
C VAL A 262 -5.78 8.90 -15.04
N ASP A 263 -7.09 8.87 -14.75
CA ASP A 263 -7.86 7.64 -14.63
C ASP A 263 -7.94 6.86 -15.97
N HIS A 264 -7.77 7.55 -17.10
CA HIS A 264 -7.64 6.91 -18.40
C HIS A 264 -6.33 6.13 -18.59
N LEU A 265 -5.32 6.35 -17.75
CA LEU A 265 -4.12 5.51 -17.69
C LEU A 265 -4.39 4.18 -16.96
N TRP A 266 -5.41 4.15 -16.09
CA TRP A 266 -5.84 2.92 -15.40
C TRP A 266 -6.82 2.11 -16.25
N ALA A 267 -7.69 2.77 -17.01
CA ALA A 267 -8.76 2.13 -17.79
C ALA A 267 -8.34 0.94 -18.68
N PRO A 268 -7.15 0.93 -19.35
CA PRO A 268 -6.71 -0.23 -20.14
C PRO A 268 -6.53 -1.52 -19.33
N TYR A 269 -6.31 -1.41 -18.02
CA TYR A 269 -6.15 -2.55 -17.11
C TYR A 269 -7.45 -2.99 -16.45
N ASP A 270 -8.56 -2.31 -16.74
CA ASP A 270 -9.85 -2.63 -16.18
C ASP A 270 -10.50 -3.80 -16.93
N LEU A 271 -10.46 -4.98 -16.31
CA LEU A 271 -11.08 -6.19 -16.85
C LEU A 271 -12.58 -6.26 -16.57
N TYR A 272 -13.14 -5.32 -15.81
CA TYR A 272 -14.57 -5.30 -15.54
C TYR A 272 -15.34 -4.84 -16.79
N ARG A 273 -16.04 -5.79 -17.42
CA ARG A 273 -17.03 -5.48 -18.46
C ARG A 273 -18.41 -5.43 -17.81
N PRO A 274 -19.05 -4.25 -17.71
CA PRO A 274 -20.43 -4.22 -17.23
C PRO A 274 -21.28 -5.06 -18.18
N SER A 275 -22.06 -5.99 -17.63
CA SER A 275 -23.07 -6.74 -18.36
C SER A 275 -24.27 -5.83 -18.68
N THR A 276 -24.04 -4.78 -19.47
CA THR A 276 -25.08 -3.91 -20.01
C THR A 276 -24.66 -3.45 -21.41
N HIS A 277 -24.69 -4.39 -22.36
CA HIS A 277 -25.23 -4.07 -23.67
C HIS A 277 -26.68 -4.53 -23.66
N SER A 278 -27.57 -3.63 -23.27
CA SER A 278 -28.98 -3.72 -23.63
C SER A 278 -29.43 -2.33 -24.08
N LEU A 279 -29.45 -2.19 -25.41
CA LEU A 279 -30.27 -1.29 -26.21
C LEU A 279 -29.97 0.21 -26.13
N GLU A 280 -29.39 0.71 -27.22
CA GLU A 280 -29.94 1.85 -27.98
C GLU A 280 -29.45 1.67 -29.42
N GLU A 281 -30.32 1.08 -30.25
CA GLU A 281 -30.38 1.32 -31.69
C GLU A 281 -30.95 2.72 -31.94
#